data_AF-A0AAW5K166-F1
#
_entry.id   AF-A0AAW5K166-F1
#
_cell.length_a   1.000
_cell.length_b   1.000
_cell.length_c   1.000
_cell.angle_alpha   90.00
_cell.angle_beta   90.00
_cell.angle_gamma   90.00
#
_symmetry.space_group_name_H-M   'P 1'
#
loop_
_entity.id
_entity.type
_entity.pdbx_description
1 polymer ?
#
loop_
_entity_poly.entity_id
_entity_poly.type
_entity_poly.pdbx_seq_one_letter_code
_entity_poly.pdbx_strand_id
1 'polypeptide(L)'
;MLIPSQAPFSLCGVRRCGKSFLLFKIFCDYLKSTGVPDDHIISIALDRQKNGEEKFKYLSNLFDEVYFKDIVERYQIELIDVLGELTDALCSSVGSLTNASKIVNTLKSVKGVKVSSETITAYLEYLTDSFLFKRSRRYDVKGKKYFEYPSKYYCVDIGLRNVRLNLRQQEETHIMENIVYNE
;
A
#
# COMPACT_ATOMS: atom_id res chain seq x y z
N MET A 1 4.38 25.11 14.27
CA MET A 1 3.96 24.94 12.88
C MET A 1 4.30 23.51 12.51
N LEU A 2 3.32 22.61 12.57
CA LEU A 2 3.52 21.16 12.44
C LEU A 2 3.64 20.81 10.95
N ILE A 3 4.78 20.26 10.55
CA ILE A 3 4.96 19.67 9.22
C ILE A 3 4.12 18.38 9.21
N PRO A 4 3.05 18.26 8.41
CA PRO A 4 2.33 17.00 8.30
C PRO A 4 3.26 15.97 7.63
N SER A 5 3.24 14.74 8.12
CA SER A 5 4.03 13.62 7.59
C SER A 5 3.89 13.53 6.08
N GLN A 6 5.00 13.69 5.35
CA GLN A 6 5.01 13.59 3.89
C GLN A 6 4.80 12.14 3.50
N ALA A 7 3.58 11.82 3.07
CA ALA A 7 3.29 10.57 2.41
C ALA A 7 3.63 10.64 0.91
N PRO A 8 3.98 9.52 0.27
CA PRO A 8 4.23 9.49 -1.17
C PRO A 8 2.94 9.80 -1.95
N PHE A 9 2.99 10.83 -2.79
CA PHE A 9 1.92 11.17 -3.74
C PHE A 9 2.07 10.37 -5.03
N SER A 10 1.08 9.56 -5.42
CA SER A 10 1.02 8.90 -6.72
C SER A 10 -0.03 9.56 -7.64
N LEU A 11 0.36 9.90 -8.88
CA LEU A 11 -0.54 10.49 -9.89
C LEU A 11 -0.69 9.51 -11.07
N CYS A 12 -1.75 8.70 -11.13
CA CYS A 12 -2.08 7.80 -12.28
C CYS A 12 -2.98 8.49 -13.32
N GLY A 13 -2.69 8.39 -14.63
CA GLY A 13 -3.44 9.12 -15.67
C GLY A 13 -3.10 8.74 -17.11
N VAL A 14 -4.02 9.06 -18.03
CA VAL A 14 -4.03 8.63 -19.44
C VAL A 14 -2.82 9.15 -20.24
N ARG A 15 -2.31 8.32 -21.16
CA ARG A 15 -1.15 8.62 -22.01
C ARG A 15 -1.36 9.93 -22.82
N ARG A 16 -0.31 10.76 -22.92
CA ARG A 16 -0.23 12.04 -23.69
C ARG A 16 -0.96 13.28 -23.14
N CYS A 17 -1.35 13.32 -21.87
CA CYS A 17 -1.90 14.54 -21.26
C CYS A 17 -0.84 15.55 -20.74
N GLY A 18 0.44 15.39 -21.09
CA GLY A 18 1.53 16.21 -20.53
C GLY A 18 1.90 15.85 -19.08
N LYS A 19 1.42 14.72 -18.57
CA LYS A 19 1.65 14.26 -17.19
C LYS A 19 3.11 14.22 -16.78
N SER A 20 3.99 13.74 -17.66
CA SER A 20 5.43 13.70 -17.39
C SER A 20 6.00 15.11 -17.21
N PHE A 21 5.57 16.11 -17.97
CA PHE A 21 6.03 17.48 -17.78
C PHE A 21 5.54 18.05 -16.44
N LEU A 22 4.28 17.78 -16.09
CA LEU A 22 3.68 18.23 -14.83
C LEU A 22 4.36 17.58 -13.60
N LEU A 23 4.60 16.27 -13.63
CA LEU A 23 5.24 15.51 -12.56
C LEU A 23 6.74 15.80 -12.45
N PHE A 24 7.49 15.72 -13.55
CA PHE A 24 8.96 15.77 -13.48
C PHE A 24 9.52 17.18 -13.38
N LYS A 25 8.80 18.17 -13.90
CA LYS A 25 9.30 19.55 -13.92
C LYS A 25 8.56 20.38 -12.88
N ILE A 26 7.26 20.58 -13.07
CA ILE A 26 6.48 21.50 -12.21
C ILE A 26 6.42 21.00 -10.76
N PHE A 27 6.14 19.71 -10.54
CA PHE A 27 6.03 19.18 -9.18
C PHE A 27 7.38 19.02 -8.48
N CYS A 28 8.43 18.62 -9.19
CA CYS A 28 9.79 18.64 -8.65
C CYS A 28 10.23 20.05 -8.25
N ASP A 29 10.00 21.05 -9.11
CA ASP A 29 10.32 22.45 -8.82
C ASP A 29 9.52 22.95 -7.60
N TYR A 30 8.26 22.53 -7.49
CA TYR A 30 7.44 22.80 -6.32
C TYR A 30 8.01 22.17 -5.03
N LEU A 31 8.36 20.88 -5.03
CA LEU A 31 8.92 20.20 -3.85
C LEU A 31 10.22 20.87 -3.39
N LYS A 32 11.10 21.24 -4.33
CA LYS A 32 12.31 22.01 -4.06
C LYS A 32 11.96 23.38 -3.45
N SER A 33 10.96 24.08 -3.98
CA SER A 33 10.51 25.37 -3.44
C SER A 33 9.94 25.26 -2.02
N THR A 34 9.39 24.10 -1.65
CA THR A 34 8.91 23.81 -0.28
C THR A 34 10.03 23.35 0.67
N GLY A 35 11.27 23.29 0.22
CA GLY A 35 12.44 22.94 1.03
C GLY A 35 12.72 21.44 1.14
N VAL A 36 12.17 20.60 0.25
CA VAL A 36 12.52 19.16 0.20
C VAL A 36 13.93 19.01 -0.39
N PRO A 37 14.87 18.34 0.31
CA PRO A 37 16.21 18.06 -0.19
C PRO A 37 16.20 17.22 -1.48
N ASP A 38 17.13 17.48 -2.40
CA ASP A 38 17.18 16.79 -3.70
C ASP A 38 17.39 15.27 -3.57
N ASP A 39 18.12 14.84 -2.54
CA ASP A 39 18.34 13.43 -2.15
C ASP A 39 17.06 12.73 -1.66
N HIS A 40 16.03 13.50 -1.29
CA HIS A 40 14.72 12.97 -0.92
C HIS A 40 13.70 13.03 -2.08
N ILE A 41 14.10 13.52 -3.27
CA ILE A 41 13.23 13.57 -4.46
C ILE A 41 13.63 12.46 -5.43
N ILE A 42 12.85 11.39 -5.45
CA ILE A 42 13.07 10.23 -6.32
C ILE A 42 12.29 10.41 -7.63
N SER A 43 12.99 10.76 -8.72
CA SER A 43 12.38 10.92 -10.06
C SER A 43 12.68 9.73 -10.98
N ILE A 44 11.65 9.00 -11.43
CA ILE A 44 11.84 7.74 -12.17
C ILE A 44 11.03 7.65 -13.46
N ALA A 45 11.73 7.56 -14.59
CA ALA A 45 11.16 7.35 -15.93
C ALA A 45 10.99 5.85 -16.23
N LEU A 46 9.83 5.28 -15.85
CA LEU A 46 9.50 3.86 -16.02
C LEU A 46 9.44 3.40 -17.49
N ASP A 47 9.32 4.34 -18.42
CA ASP A 47 9.27 4.15 -19.87
C ASP A 47 10.62 3.80 -20.52
N ARG A 48 11.74 3.91 -19.77
CA ARG A 48 13.08 3.52 -20.25
C ARG A 48 13.48 2.08 -19.93
N GLN A 49 12.83 1.43 -18.97
CA GLN A 49 13.16 0.05 -18.58
C GLN A 49 12.60 -0.94 -19.62
N LYS A 50 13.48 -1.47 -20.48
CA LYS A 50 13.11 -2.43 -21.54
C LYS A 50 12.97 -3.86 -21.04
N ASN A 51 13.53 -4.19 -19.87
CA ASN A 51 13.56 -5.55 -19.32
C ASN A 51 12.56 -5.73 -18.17
N GLY A 52 11.75 -6.81 -18.23
CA GLY A 52 10.77 -7.15 -17.19
C GLY A 52 11.40 -7.48 -15.83
N GLU A 53 12.60 -8.07 -15.82
CA GLU A 53 13.33 -8.38 -14.59
C GLU A 53 13.80 -7.12 -13.86
N GLU A 54 14.31 -6.13 -14.59
CA GLU A 54 14.72 -4.84 -14.03
C GLU A 54 13.52 -4.12 -13.41
N LYS A 55 12.37 -4.17 -14.09
CA LYS A 55 11.12 -3.61 -13.57
C LYS A 55 10.64 -4.32 -12.32
N PHE A 56 10.71 -5.65 -12.29
CA PHE A 56 10.36 -6.44 -11.10
C PHE A 56 11.28 -6.09 -9.92
N LYS A 57 12.59 -6.14 -10.13
CA LYS A 57 13.58 -5.81 -9.10
C LYS A 57 13.40 -4.40 -8.57
N TYR A 58 13.15 -3.45 -9.47
CA TYR A 58 12.89 -2.07 -9.11
C TYR A 58 11.64 -1.93 -8.22
N LEU A 59 10.51 -2.50 -8.63
CA LEU A 59 9.28 -2.47 -7.86
C LEU A 59 9.42 -3.20 -6.51
N SER A 60 10.23 -4.26 -6.45
CA SER A 60 10.52 -4.97 -5.20
C SER A 60 11.29 -4.07 -4.25
N ASN A 61 12.37 -3.45 -4.74
CA ASN A 61 13.16 -2.51 -3.95
C ASN A 61 12.32 -1.32 -3.50
N LEU A 62 11.44 -0.80 -4.37
CA LEU A 62 10.54 0.28 -4.00
C LEU A 62 9.61 -0.15 -2.86
N PHE A 63 9.03 -1.34 -2.96
CA PHE A 63 8.17 -1.88 -1.90
C PHE A 63 8.94 -2.03 -0.58
N ASP A 64 10.09 -2.70 -0.60
CA ASP A 64 10.82 -3.06 0.61
C ASP A 64 11.53 -1.85 1.25
N GLU A 65 12.29 -1.07 0.48
CA GLU A 65 13.15 0.00 1.00
C GLU A 65 12.42 1.32 1.21
N VAL A 66 11.37 1.62 0.43
CA VAL A 66 10.69 2.91 0.51
C VAL A 66 9.39 2.79 1.30
N TYR A 67 8.55 1.80 1.03
CA TYR A 67 7.27 1.68 1.74
C TYR A 67 7.40 0.89 3.04
N PHE A 68 7.84 -0.37 2.95
CA PHE A 68 7.79 -1.28 4.09
C PHE A 68 8.74 -0.86 5.21
N LYS A 69 9.97 -0.48 4.87
CA LYS A 69 10.95 0.05 5.82
C LYS A 69 10.49 1.35 6.47
N ASP A 70 9.97 2.31 5.71
CA ASP A 70 9.43 3.57 6.25
C ASP A 70 8.28 3.33 7.24
N ILE A 71 7.39 2.37 6.97
CA ILE A 71 6.32 1.99 7.90
C ILE A 71 6.90 1.41 9.20
N VAL A 72 7.86 0.49 9.10
CA VAL A 72 8.49 -0.14 10.26
C VAL A 72 9.21 0.89 11.13
N GLU A 73 9.96 1.80 10.51
CA GLU A 73 10.71 2.85 11.20
C GLU A 73 9.78 3.92 11.80
N ARG A 74 8.79 4.40 11.03
CA ARG A 74 7.86 5.47 11.45
C ARG A 74 7.01 5.06 12.63
N TYR A 75 6.51 3.83 12.64
CA TYR A 75 5.61 3.32 13.69
C TYR A 75 6.33 2.45 14.73
N GLN A 76 7.67 2.35 14.66
CA GLN A 76 8.50 1.56 15.58
C GLN A 76 7.98 0.13 15.77
N ILE A 77 7.74 -0.55 14.64
CA ILE A 77 7.10 -1.86 14.63
C ILE A 77 8.07 -2.94 15.15
N GLU A 78 7.70 -3.59 16.24
CA GLU A 78 8.49 -4.68 16.83
C GLU A 78 8.26 -6.02 16.10
N LEU A 79 7.00 -6.33 15.76
CA LEU A 79 6.63 -7.60 15.11
C LEU A 79 6.61 -7.44 13.58
N ILE A 80 7.79 -7.28 12.99
CA ILE A 80 7.98 -7.05 11.56
C ILE A 80 7.45 -8.23 10.73
N ASP A 81 7.70 -9.46 11.18
CA ASP A 81 7.21 -10.67 10.50
C ASP A 81 5.68 -10.69 10.40
N VAL A 82 4.99 -10.27 11.48
CA VAL A 82 3.52 -10.20 11.50
C VAL A 82 2.99 -9.13 10.54
N LEU A 83 3.67 -7.98 10.44
CA LEU A 83 3.33 -6.97 9.44
C LEU A 83 3.52 -7.51 8.01
N GLY A 84 4.60 -8.26 7.77
CA GLY A 84 4.88 -8.88 6.48
C GLY A 84 3.79 -9.88 6.09
N GLU A 85 3.44 -10.78 7.00
CA GLU A 85 2.38 -11.77 6.80
C GLU A 85 1.01 -11.13 6.60
N LEU A 86 0.68 -10.09 7.37
CA LEU A 86 -0.53 -9.31 7.17
C LEU A 86 -0.57 -8.72 5.76
N THR A 87 0.53 -8.13 5.33
CA THR A 87 0.63 -7.50 4.02
C THR A 87 0.48 -8.51 2.88
N ASP A 88 1.10 -9.68 3.02
CA ASP A 88 0.96 -10.80 2.07
C ASP A 88 -0.49 -11.29 1.99
N ALA A 89 -1.14 -11.47 3.14
CA ALA A 89 -2.53 -11.90 3.21
C ALA A 89 -3.48 -10.89 2.54
N LEU A 90 -3.28 -9.58 2.76
CA LEU A 90 -4.09 -8.54 2.11
C LEU A 90 -3.84 -8.47 0.60
N CYS A 91 -2.57 -8.56 0.16
CA CYS A 91 -2.23 -8.60 -1.27
C CYS A 91 -2.81 -9.82 -1.98
N SER A 92 -2.82 -10.97 -1.31
CA SER A 92 -3.37 -12.22 -1.84
C SER A 92 -4.90 -12.18 -1.91
N SER A 93 -5.57 -11.55 -0.95
CA SER A 93 -7.03 -11.52 -0.84
C SER A 93 -7.64 -10.12 -1.04
N VAL A 94 -7.10 -9.36 -2.01
CA VAL A 94 -7.57 -8.00 -2.31
C VAL A 94 -9.08 -7.98 -2.57
N GLY A 95 -9.78 -7.01 -1.96
CA GLY A 95 -11.23 -6.87 -2.09
C GLY A 95 -12.06 -7.90 -1.31
N SER A 96 -11.41 -8.81 -0.57
CA SER A 96 -12.12 -9.73 0.33
C SER A 96 -12.46 -9.10 1.67
N LEU A 97 -13.55 -9.55 2.29
CA LEU A 97 -13.98 -9.09 3.61
C LEU A 97 -13.08 -9.67 4.70
N THR A 98 -12.43 -8.78 5.45
CA THR A 98 -11.59 -9.14 6.59
C THR A 98 -11.73 -8.16 7.75
N ASN A 99 -11.30 -8.59 8.94
CA ASN A 99 -11.19 -7.77 10.14
C ASN A 99 -10.03 -8.29 11.01
N ALA A 100 -9.65 -7.51 12.02
CA ALA A 100 -8.53 -7.85 12.89
C ALA A 100 -8.70 -9.22 13.55
N SER A 101 -9.89 -9.53 14.08
CA SER A 101 -10.15 -10.81 14.75
C SER A 101 -10.00 -12.02 13.82
N LYS A 102 -10.45 -11.92 12.56
CA LYS A 102 -10.29 -12.98 11.56
C LYS A 102 -8.82 -13.24 11.27
N ILE A 103 -8.03 -12.18 11.10
CA ILE A 103 -6.59 -12.27 10.85
C ILE A 103 -5.86 -12.86 12.07
N VAL A 104 -6.14 -12.38 13.28
CA VAL A 104 -5.57 -12.93 14.52
C VAL A 104 -5.85 -14.43 14.64
N ASN A 105 -7.09 -14.85 14.37
CA ASN A 105 -7.47 -16.25 14.42
C ASN A 105 -6.71 -17.08 13.38
N THR A 106 -6.52 -16.57 12.17
CA THR A 106 -5.73 -17.23 11.13
C THR A 106 -4.24 -17.31 11.49
N LEU A 107 -3.63 -16.24 12.00
CA LEU A 107 -2.23 -16.24 12.45
C LEU A 107 -2.03 -17.27 13.57
N LYS A 108 -2.96 -17.33 14.52
CA LYS A 108 -2.93 -18.29 15.61
C LYS A 108 -3.11 -19.73 15.12
N SER A 109 -4.04 -20.00 14.21
CA SER A 109 -4.36 -21.36 13.78
C SER A 109 -3.33 -21.94 12.80
N VAL A 110 -2.80 -21.13 11.89
CA VAL A 110 -1.88 -21.58 10.83
C VAL A 110 -0.42 -21.48 11.27
N LYS A 111 -0.04 -20.41 11.97
CA LYS A 111 1.35 -20.13 12.34
C LYS A 111 1.65 -20.29 13.84
N GLY A 112 0.63 -20.45 14.68
CA GLY A 112 0.80 -20.50 16.13
C GLY A 112 1.19 -19.17 16.77
N VAL A 113 1.20 -18.08 16.00
CA VAL A 113 1.61 -16.75 16.47
C VAL A 113 0.46 -16.13 17.27
N LYS A 114 0.77 -15.68 18.49
CA LYS A 114 -0.19 -14.98 19.35
C LYS A 114 0.03 -13.47 19.19
N VAL A 115 -0.98 -12.80 18.64
CA VAL A 115 -1.00 -11.35 18.51
C VAL A 115 -2.37 -10.82 18.91
N SER A 116 -2.43 -9.59 19.41
CA SER A 116 -3.67 -8.96 19.83
C SER A 116 -4.47 -8.42 18.64
N SER A 117 -5.79 -8.26 18.80
CA SER A 117 -6.61 -7.64 17.74
C SER A 117 -6.29 -6.16 17.59
N GLU A 118 -5.86 -5.53 18.68
CA GLU A 118 -5.43 -4.14 18.76
C GLU A 118 -4.19 -3.91 17.89
N THR A 119 -3.19 -4.78 17.99
CA THR A 119 -1.97 -4.72 17.17
C THR A 119 -2.29 -4.87 15.68
N ILE A 120 -3.13 -5.86 15.30
CA ILE A 120 -3.52 -6.03 13.90
C ILE A 120 -4.35 -4.85 13.40
N THR A 121 -5.20 -4.26 14.23
CA THR A 121 -5.96 -3.06 13.87
C THR A 121 -5.01 -1.89 13.59
N ALA A 122 -4.01 -1.67 14.46
CA ALA A 122 -2.99 -0.64 14.23
C ALA A 122 -2.20 -0.90 12.95
N TYR A 123 -1.77 -2.14 12.68
CA TYR A 123 -1.04 -2.46 11.45
C TYR A 123 -1.88 -2.26 10.19
N LEU A 124 -3.17 -2.60 10.23
CA LEU A 124 -4.11 -2.29 9.15
C LEU A 124 -4.20 -0.77 8.91
N GLU A 125 -4.23 0.03 9.97
CA GLU A 125 -4.24 1.49 9.89
C GLU A 125 -2.92 2.03 9.31
N TYR A 126 -1.78 1.52 9.76
CA TYR A 126 -0.46 1.92 9.23
C TYR A 126 -0.32 1.62 7.74
N LEU A 127 -0.81 0.45 7.29
CA LEU A 127 -0.84 0.06 5.89
C LEU A 127 -1.78 0.94 5.05
N THR A 128 -2.84 1.48 5.66
CA THR A 128 -3.73 2.44 4.96
C THR A 128 -3.17 3.86 4.94
N ASP A 129 -2.56 4.31 6.04
CA ASP A 129 -2.00 5.67 6.16
C ASP A 129 -0.71 5.84 5.35
N SER A 130 -0.02 4.74 5.06
CA SER A 130 1.14 4.68 4.16
C SER A 130 0.78 4.55 2.68
N PHE A 131 -0.52 4.60 2.34
CA PHE A 131 -1.01 4.49 0.96
C PHE A 131 -0.65 3.18 0.26
N LEU A 132 -0.32 2.11 1.00
CA LEU A 132 -0.22 0.76 0.42
C LEU A 132 -1.61 0.18 0.13
N PHE A 133 -2.57 0.46 1.02
CA PHE A 133 -3.94 -0.01 0.89
C PHE A 133 -4.96 1.11 1.08
N LYS A 134 -6.12 0.98 0.44
CA LYS A 134 -7.33 1.71 0.77
C LYS A 134 -8.34 0.79 1.42
N ARG A 135 -8.97 1.27 2.50
CA ARG A 135 -10.04 0.57 3.19
C ARG A 135 -11.39 1.05 2.68
N SER A 136 -12.21 0.15 2.15
CA SER A 136 -13.60 0.43 1.82
C SER A 136 -14.50 0.22 3.04
N ARG A 137 -15.20 1.29 3.41
CA ARG A 137 -16.22 1.28 4.47
C ARG A 137 -17.60 1.14 3.84
N ARG A 138 -18.47 0.37 4.48
CA ARG A 138 -19.86 0.23 4.04
C ARG A 138 -20.65 1.51 4.35
N TYR A 139 -21.35 2.03 3.34
CA TYR A 139 -22.16 3.25 3.43
C TYR A 139 -23.53 3.02 4.11
N ASP A 140 -24.04 1.78 4.09
CA ASP A 140 -25.36 1.40 4.61
C ASP A 140 -25.37 1.10 6.12
N VAL A 141 -24.20 1.12 6.76
CA VAL A 141 -24.04 0.78 8.18
C VAL A 141 -24.36 1.99 9.06
N LYS A 142 -25.17 1.80 10.09
CA LYS A 142 -25.55 2.85 11.06
C LYS A 142 -25.38 2.37 12.51
N GLY A 143 -25.00 3.28 13.39
CA GLY A 143 -24.90 3.05 14.84
C GLY A 143 -23.77 2.07 15.24
N LYS A 144 -23.98 1.29 16.31
CA LYS A 144 -22.96 0.38 16.87
C LYS A 144 -22.41 -0.65 15.88
N LYS A 145 -23.14 -0.89 14.78
CA LYS A 145 -22.73 -1.79 13.71
C LYS A 145 -21.46 -1.36 12.96
N TYR A 146 -21.01 -0.09 13.09
CA TYR A 146 -19.73 0.35 12.53
C TYR A 146 -18.52 -0.44 13.06
N PHE A 147 -18.60 -0.96 14.29
CA PHE A 147 -17.50 -1.69 14.94
C PHE A 147 -17.51 -3.19 14.67
N GLU A 148 -18.59 -3.72 14.10
CA GLU A 148 -18.77 -5.16 13.87
C GLU A 148 -18.32 -5.59 12.48
N TYR A 149 -18.40 -4.71 11.48
CA TYR A 149 -18.34 -5.15 10.10
C TYR A 149 -16.92 -5.29 9.55
N PRO A 150 -16.62 -6.42 8.88
CA PRO A 150 -15.39 -6.56 8.12
C PRO A 150 -15.34 -5.53 6.98
N SER A 151 -14.13 -5.09 6.67
CA SER A 151 -13.87 -4.13 5.60
C SER A 151 -13.13 -4.82 4.45
N LYS A 152 -13.26 -4.25 3.25
CA LYS A 152 -12.45 -4.64 2.11
C LYS A 152 -11.20 -3.75 2.05
N TYR A 153 -10.07 -4.34 1.69
CA TYR A 153 -8.82 -3.63 1.49
C TYR A 153 -8.37 -3.80 0.06
N TYR A 154 -7.97 -2.69 -0.55
CA TYR A 154 -7.61 -2.57 -1.96
C TYR A 154 -6.20 -2.04 -2.08
N CYS A 155 -5.32 -2.73 -2.81
CA CYS A 155 -3.97 -2.22 -3.05
C CYS A 155 -4.05 -0.97 -3.93
N VAL A 156 -3.34 0.08 -3.53
CA VAL A 156 -3.33 1.34 -4.30
C VAL A 156 -2.61 1.17 -5.63
N ASP A 157 -1.55 0.36 -5.66
CA ASP A 157 -0.80 0.03 -6.88
C ASP A 157 -0.74 -1.48 -7.11
N ILE A 158 -1.20 -1.91 -8.30
CA ILE A 158 -1.25 -3.32 -8.68
C ILE A 158 0.13 -3.88 -8.99
N GLY A 159 1.05 -3.05 -9.49
CA GLY A 159 2.45 -3.41 -9.68
C GLY A 159 3.11 -3.78 -8.36
N LEU A 160 2.92 -2.95 -7.32
CA LEU A 160 3.42 -3.24 -5.97
C LEU A 160 2.84 -4.54 -5.40
N ARG A 161 1.52 -4.73 -5.50
CA ARG A 161 0.85 -5.99 -5.09
C ARG A 161 1.42 -7.21 -5.82
N ASN A 162 1.60 -7.08 -7.13
CA ASN A 162 2.07 -8.17 -7.98
C ASN A 162 3.50 -8.57 -7.65
N VAL A 163 4.38 -7.61 -7.37
CA VAL A 163 5.75 -7.90 -6.96
C VAL A 163 5.80 -8.51 -5.57
N ARG A 164 4.97 -8.03 -4.63
CA ARG A 164 4.87 -8.63 -3.30
C ARG A 164 4.49 -10.12 -3.35
N LEU A 165 3.60 -10.49 -4.27
CA LEU A 165 3.20 -11.89 -4.51
C LEU A 165 4.10 -12.64 -5.51
N ASN A 166 5.25 -12.09 -5.88
CA ASN A 166 6.19 -12.68 -6.82
C ASN A 166 5.54 -13.07 -8.18
N LEU A 167 4.56 -12.30 -8.64
CA LEU A 167 3.80 -12.52 -9.88
C LEU A 167 3.04 -13.86 -9.96
N ARG A 168 2.89 -14.58 -8.84
CA ARG A 168 2.33 -15.95 -8.85
C ARG A 168 0.81 -16.01 -8.97
N GLN A 169 0.10 -14.98 -8.51
CA GLN A 169 -1.36 -15.01 -8.37
C GLN A 169 -2.03 -14.03 -9.34
N GLN A 170 -2.67 -14.58 -10.38
CA GLN A 170 -3.46 -13.85 -11.37
C GLN A 170 -4.95 -14.19 -11.21
N GLU A 171 -5.58 -13.61 -10.19
CA GLU A 171 -7.03 -13.71 -10.04
C GLU A 171 -7.67 -12.46 -10.66
N GLU A 172 -8.08 -12.60 -11.93
CA GLU A 172 -8.59 -11.49 -12.74
C GLU A 172 -9.75 -10.76 -12.08
N THR A 173 -10.67 -11.47 -11.42
CA THR A 173 -11.81 -10.86 -10.72
C THR A 173 -11.37 -9.90 -9.62
N HIS A 174 -10.45 -10.33 -8.75
CA HIS A 174 -9.95 -9.52 -7.65
C HIS A 174 -9.12 -8.34 -8.16
N ILE A 175 -8.34 -8.55 -9.23
CA ILE A 175 -7.56 -7.49 -9.87
C ILE A 175 -8.48 -6.46 -10.52
N MET A 176 -9.50 -6.89 -11.27
CA MET A 176 -10.48 -5.99 -11.89
C MET A 176 -11.24 -5.17 -10.83
N GLU A 177 -11.72 -5.81 -9.76
CA GLU A 177 -12.38 -5.10 -8.67
C GLU A 177 -11.44 -4.06 -8.04
N ASN A 178 -10.17 -4.40 -7.85
CA ASN A 178 -9.16 -3.48 -7.31
C ASN A 178 -8.89 -2.28 -8.23
N ILE A 179 -8.85 -2.50 -9.54
CA ILE A 179 -8.70 -1.42 -10.53
C ILE A 179 -9.91 -0.49 -10.43
N VAL A 180 -11.12 -1.05 -10.54
CA VAL A 180 -12.37 -0.28 -10.55
C VAL A 180 -12.55 0.53 -9.27
N TYR A 181 -12.12 0.00 -8.11
CA TYR A 181 -12.18 0.73 -6.85
C TYR A 181 -11.21 1.92 -6.78
N ASN A 182 -10.09 1.89 -7.51
CA ASN A 182 -9.04 2.91 -7.45
C ASN A 182 -9.15 4.01 -8.52
N GLU A 183 -10.02 3.83 -9.53
CA GLU A 183 -10.42 4.87 -10.50
C GLU A 183 -11.38 5.90 -9.88
#